data_AF-A0A246FLR7-F1
#
_entry.id   AF-A0A246FLR7-F1
#
_cell.length_a   1.000
_cell.length_b   1.000
_cell.length_c   1.000
_cell.angle_alpha   90.00
_cell.angle_beta   90.00
_cell.angle_gamma   90.00
#
_symmetry.space_group_name_H-M   'P 1'
#
loop_
_entity.id
_entity.type
_entity.pdbx_description
1 polymer ?
#
loop_
_entity_poly.entity_id
_entity_poly.type
_entity_poly.pdbx_seq_one_letter_code
_entity_poly.pdbx_strand_id
1 'polypeptide(L)'
;MPHSYSLNMLLAALLSCFSIFSNQPAQAQTSLIQNAPARRVLSLNGSWNYIIDPYENGFYDYRREAFDKSASGKGGYYDNQKPSNSQEPELIEYDFDHSAVMQIPGDWNSQDAKLLYYEGTVWFKKDFKLKPTAGKRYFLYFGAINYEAHIYLNGKKLGMHKGGFTPVQLEITDKLSASGDNFVVVKADNTRHAEEVPTINTDWWNYGGITRDVYIAETPATFIVDYKVQLAKNDPANLAGYVQLDGAEKAGQTVTLNIAEAGLKQTLKTDADGRATFRLRAKKLKLWSPLSPKLYAVTLTNGAETVQDKIGFRTIQTQGQDILLNGKSIFLRGISIHDENPLIPGRARGEGDLRMLLTWAKELGCNYVRLAHYPHNEIMLKLADEMGLLVWAEVPVYWTIAWENPTTYQNAEQQLSDLISMGKNRASVMVWSIGNETPLGDARLKFMSRLATKARALDDTRLIAAALELHRTPDNVVHVDDPLGEYLDLASFNEYAGWYWGGKPSEITKYTFDIKYNKPVVISELGGSALAGYHGDAETRWSEEYQEALYINQIKMLSTIKGLRGLTPWILVDFRATRRQHPVYQNGFNRKGLISNTGQKKKAFYVLQEYYRQQAAKYDTGK
;
A
#
# COMPACT_ATOMS: atom_id res chain seq x y z
N MET A 1 -47.57 66.13 23.42
CA MET A 1 -47.25 66.10 21.98
C MET A 1 -46.02 66.95 21.75
N PRO A 2 -45.09 66.70 20.81
CA PRO A 2 -44.86 65.57 19.91
C PRO A 2 -43.38 65.07 19.99
N HIS A 3 -42.95 64.32 18.97
CA HIS A 3 -41.60 63.82 18.63
C HIS A 3 -40.37 64.65 19.03
N SER A 4 -39.22 63.99 19.24
CA SER A 4 -37.99 64.12 18.40
C SER A 4 -36.71 63.50 19.02
N TYR A 5 -36.12 62.56 18.26
CA TYR A 5 -34.69 62.34 17.96
C TYR A 5 -33.60 62.13 19.05
N SER A 6 -33.08 60.88 19.02
CA SER A 6 -31.67 60.44 18.93
C SER A 6 -30.64 60.88 20.00
N LEU A 7 -29.92 59.92 20.59
CA LEU A 7 -28.64 59.40 20.06
C LEU A 7 -27.81 58.73 21.18
N ASN A 8 -27.19 57.60 20.83
CA ASN A 8 -25.97 57.01 21.39
C ASN A 8 -26.01 56.09 22.62
N MET A 9 -25.31 54.97 22.38
CA MET A 9 -24.57 54.10 23.28
C MET A 9 -25.28 52.84 23.82
N LEU A 10 -24.65 51.71 23.46
CA LEU A 10 -24.87 50.33 23.89
C LEU A 10 -26.12 49.63 23.36
N LEU A 11 -26.00 49.03 22.16
CA LEU A 11 -26.34 47.60 21.95
C LEU A 11 -25.82 47.13 20.58
N ALA A 12 -24.49 47.07 20.44
CA ALA A 12 -23.83 46.37 19.34
C ALA A 12 -23.02 45.21 19.93
N ALA A 13 -23.73 44.18 20.37
CA ALA A 13 -23.17 42.90 20.78
C ALA A 13 -24.03 41.79 20.16
N LEU A 14 -24.01 41.73 18.83
CA LEU A 14 -24.62 40.67 18.03
C LEU A 14 -23.70 40.44 16.83
N LEU A 15 -23.37 39.15 16.62
CA LEU A 15 -22.69 38.57 15.45
C LEU A 15 -21.17 38.77 15.36
N SER A 16 -20.44 37.96 16.13
CA SER A 16 -19.10 37.49 15.75
C SER A 16 -18.93 36.02 16.13
N CYS A 17 -19.77 35.16 15.56
CA CYS A 17 -19.47 33.74 15.49
C CYS A 17 -18.32 33.54 14.51
N PHE A 18 -17.15 33.21 15.08
CA PHE A 18 -15.95 32.80 14.39
C PHE A 18 -16.25 31.74 13.33
N SER A 19 -16.25 32.16 12.07
CA SER A 19 -16.12 31.27 10.92
C SER A 19 -14.64 30.98 10.74
N ILE A 20 -14.10 30.03 11.50
CA ILE A 20 -12.78 29.47 11.19
C ILE A 20 -13.00 28.58 9.96
N PHE A 21 -12.87 29.17 8.76
CA PHE A 21 -12.66 28.41 7.55
C PHE A 21 -11.33 27.67 7.70
N SER A 22 -11.40 26.38 7.96
CA SER A 22 -10.30 25.46 7.73
C SER A 22 -9.99 25.49 6.23
N ASN A 23 -9.03 26.33 5.82
CA ASN A 23 -8.40 26.28 4.50
C ASN A 23 -7.55 25.00 4.43
N GLN A 24 -8.20 23.83 4.37
CA GLN A 24 -7.55 22.63 3.88
C GLN A 24 -7.57 22.70 2.35
N PRO A 25 -6.40 22.61 1.67
CA PRO A 25 -6.40 22.44 0.22
C PRO A 25 -7.18 21.17 -0.11
N ALA A 26 -8.24 21.31 -0.91
CA ALA A 26 -9.11 20.19 -1.27
C ALA A 26 -8.28 19.05 -1.88
N GLN A 27 -8.26 17.89 -1.21
CA GLN A 27 -7.88 16.64 -1.84
C GLN A 27 -8.89 16.37 -2.95
N ALA A 28 -8.54 16.71 -4.19
CA ALA A 28 -9.38 16.53 -5.37
C ALA A 28 -9.40 15.07 -5.87
N GLN A 29 -9.22 14.10 -4.97
CA GLN A 29 -9.20 12.69 -5.34
C GLN A 29 -10.63 12.25 -5.68
N THR A 30 -10.83 11.93 -6.96
CA THR A 30 -12.06 11.25 -7.42
C THR A 30 -12.09 9.81 -6.91
N SER A 31 -13.26 9.18 -6.84
CA SER A 31 -13.36 7.75 -6.50
C SER A 31 -12.47 6.93 -7.45
N LEU A 32 -11.56 6.12 -6.89
CA LEU A 32 -10.64 5.30 -7.67
C LEU A 32 -11.41 4.37 -8.61
N ILE A 33 -11.05 4.38 -9.89
CA ILE A 33 -11.62 3.48 -10.88
C ILE A 33 -11.08 2.08 -10.63
N GLN A 34 -11.98 1.15 -10.25
CA GLN A 34 -11.58 -0.22 -9.97
C GLN A 34 -11.05 -0.93 -11.22
N ASN A 35 -9.84 -1.49 -11.13
CA ASN A 35 -9.17 -2.19 -12.22
C ASN A 35 -8.99 -1.27 -13.47
N ALA A 36 -8.60 -0.02 -13.25
CA ALA A 36 -8.41 0.98 -14.32
C ALA A 36 -7.57 0.48 -15.53
N PRO A 37 -6.48 -0.31 -15.35
CA PRO A 37 -5.71 -0.85 -16.48
C PRO A 37 -6.48 -1.80 -17.41
N ALA A 38 -7.65 -2.31 -17.01
CA ALA A 38 -8.51 -3.13 -17.88
C ALA A 38 -9.32 -2.31 -18.90
N ARG A 39 -9.18 -0.98 -18.89
CA ARG A 39 -9.79 -0.06 -19.86
C ARG A 39 -8.76 0.30 -20.92
N ARG A 40 -9.16 1.14 -21.88
CA ARG A 40 -8.19 1.74 -22.81
C ARG A 40 -7.32 2.72 -22.03
N VAL A 41 -6.02 2.48 -22.04
CA VAL A 41 -5.03 3.34 -21.37
C VAL A 41 -3.99 3.87 -22.33
N LEU A 42 -3.56 5.11 -22.11
CA LEU A 42 -2.36 5.70 -22.68
C LEU A 42 -1.29 5.73 -21.58
N SER A 43 -0.26 4.90 -21.70
CA SER A 43 0.87 4.93 -20.76
C SER A 43 1.64 6.24 -20.91
N LEU A 44 1.99 6.84 -19.77
CA LEU A 44 2.90 7.97 -19.67
C LEU A 44 4.26 7.57 -19.07
N ASN A 45 4.50 6.28 -18.85
CA ASN A 45 5.80 5.77 -18.42
C ASN A 45 6.94 6.11 -19.41
N GLY A 46 8.17 5.93 -18.97
CA GLY A 46 9.40 6.18 -19.71
C GLY A 46 10.17 7.37 -19.14
N SER A 47 10.97 8.03 -19.99
CA SER A 47 11.77 9.18 -19.59
C SER A 47 10.91 10.41 -19.33
N TRP A 48 11.08 11.03 -18.15
CA TRP A 48 10.51 12.32 -17.76
C TRP A 48 11.65 13.29 -17.47
N ASN A 49 11.51 14.54 -17.91
CA ASN A 49 12.43 15.62 -17.55
C ASN A 49 12.30 15.92 -16.06
N TYR A 50 13.40 16.24 -15.37
CA TYR A 50 13.34 16.54 -13.94
C TYR A 50 14.28 17.66 -13.49
N ILE A 51 13.88 18.34 -12.40
CA ILE A 51 14.64 19.41 -11.75
C ILE A 51 14.67 19.15 -10.24
N ILE A 52 15.87 19.10 -9.65
CA ILE A 52 16.07 18.99 -8.20
C ILE A 52 15.94 20.38 -7.59
N ASP A 53 15.04 20.57 -6.62
CA ASP A 53 14.67 21.89 -6.10
C ASP A 53 14.60 21.90 -4.57
N PRO A 54 15.75 21.84 -3.87
CA PRO A 54 15.81 21.69 -2.42
C PRO A 54 15.25 22.87 -1.63
N TYR A 55 15.20 24.07 -2.22
CA TYR A 55 14.65 25.27 -1.59
C TYR A 55 13.26 25.63 -2.13
N GLU A 56 12.66 24.73 -2.93
CA GLU A 56 11.33 24.89 -3.48
C GLU A 56 11.15 26.20 -4.28
N ASN A 57 12.20 26.66 -4.96
CA ASN A 57 12.20 27.88 -5.78
C ASN A 57 11.19 27.80 -6.93
N GLY A 58 10.89 26.59 -7.41
CA GLY A 58 9.84 26.35 -8.39
C GLY A 58 8.41 26.46 -7.85
N PHE A 59 8.24 26.55 -6.52
CA PHE A 59 6.94 26.62 -5.87
C PHE A 59 6.72 27.93 -5.11
N TYR A 60 7.75 28.44 -4.45
CA TYR A 60 7.73 29.65 -3.62
C TYR A 60 8.57 30.77 -4.25
N ASP A 61 8.12 32.01 -4.08
CA ASP A 61 8.95 33.18 -4.35
C ASP A 61 9.97 33.47 -3.22
N TYR A 62 10.78 34.51 -3.37
CA TYR A 62 11.79 34.89 -2.36
C TYR A 62 11.20 35.34 -1.01
N ARG A 63 9.89 35.61 -0.94
CA ARG A 63 9.15 35.92 0.30
C ARG A 63 8.48 34.69 0.89
N ARG A 64 8.71 33.52 0.28
CA ARG A 64 8.11 32.23 0.64
C ARG A 64 6.59 32.21 0.43
N GLU A 65 6.09 32.99 -0.53
CA GLU A 65 4.70 32.96 -0.97
C GLU A 65 4.56 31.98 -2.14
N ALA A 66 3.57 31.08 -2.07
CA ALA A 66 3.40 30.04 -3.10
C ALA A 66 2.84 30.65 -4.39
N PHE A 67 3.50 30.40 -5.53
CA PHE A 67 3.06 30.91 -6.84
C PHE A 67 1.64 30.46 -7.19
N ASP A 68 1.26 29.23 -6.83
CA ASP A 68 -0.06 28.68 -7.16
C ASP A 68 -1.21 29.23 -6.29
N LYS A 69 -0.88 30.02 -5.27
CA LYS A 69 -1.82 30.78 -4.43
C LYS A 69 -1.76 32.29 -4.68
N SER A 70 -0.84 32.75 -5.52
CA SER A 70 -0.74 34.15 -5.91
C SER A 70 -1.96 34.57 -6.74
N ALA A 71 -2.17 35.88 -6.91
CA ALA A 71 -3.27 36.41 -7.71
C ALA A 71 -3.22 35.98 -9.19
N SER A 72 -2.03 35.74 -9.73
CA SER A 72 -1.87 35.23 -11.10
C SER A 72 -1.99 33.70 -11.16
N GLY A 73 -1.64 33.00 -10.07
CA GLY A 73 -1.43 31.55 -10.08
C GLY A 73 -0.24 31.12 -10.94
N LYS A 74 0.62 32.06 -11.34
CA LYS A 74 1.73 31.89 -12.30
C LYS A 74 3.08 32.19 -11.67
N GLY A 75 4.13 31.68 -12.28
CA GLY A 75 5.53 31.92 -11.89
C GLY A 75 6.27 30.67 -11.40
N GLY A 76 5.54 29.60 -11.05
CA GLY A 76 6.14 28.34 -10.65
C GLY A 76 6.59 27.48 -11.83
N TYR A 77 7.41 26.45 -11.54
CA TYR A 77 7.91 25.53 -12.55
C TYR A 77 6.80 24.75 -13.25
N TYR A 78 5.65 24.57 -12.59
CA TYR A 78 4.46 23.94 -13.18
C TYR A 78 3.92 24.64 -14.44
N ASP A 79 4.26 25.92 -14.67
CA ASP A 79 3.87 26.62 -15.87
C ASP A 79 4.59 26.14 -17.13
N ASN A 80 5.75 25.46 -16.98
CA ASN A 80 6.62 25.06 -18.09
C ASN A 80 6.87 26.23 -19.06
N GLN A 81 7.21 27.40 -18.51
CA GLN A 81 7.42 28.61 -19.28
C GLN A 81 8.56 28.42 -20.28
N LYS A 82 8.37 28.95 -21.48
CA LYS A 82 9.37 28.96 -22.55
C LYS A 82 9.63 30.41 -22.96
N PRO A 83 10.86 30.73 -23.39
CA PRO A 83 11.14 32.02 -24.00
C PRO A 83 10.19 32.29 -25.18
N SER A 84 9.77 33.54 -25.37
CA SER A 84 8.82 33.87 -26.45
C SER A 84 9.41 33.69 -27.84
N ASN A 85 10.74 33.74 -27.95
CA ASN A 85 11.50 33.54 -29.18
C ASN A 85 12.95 33.12 -28.86
N SER A 86 13.72 32.81 -29.90
CA SER A 86 15.10 32.30 -29.78
C SER A 86 16.13 33.31 -29.25
N GLN A 87 15.76 34.59 -29.07
CA GLN A 87 16.64 35.59 -28.45
C GLN A 87 16.50 35.65 -26.93
N GLU A 88 15.57 34.87 -26.35
CA GLU A 88 15.33 34.74 -24.91
C GLU A 88 15.27 36.07 -24.14
N PRO A 89 14.41 37.02 -24.54
CA PRO A 89 14.33 38.32 -23.88
C PRO A 89 13.74 38.27 -22.48
N GLU A 90 13.06 37.17 -22.10
CA GLU A 90 12.51 36.95 -20.76
C GLU A 90 13.52 36.26 -19.82
N LEU A 91 13.61 36.72 -18.57
CA LEU A 91 14.33 36.00 -17.52
C LEU A 91 13.51 34.78 -17.06
N ILE A 92 14.00 33.58 -17.37
CA ILE A 92 13.45 32.29 -16.90
C ILE A 92 14.60 31.46 -16.33
N GLU A 93 14.52 31.08 -15.05
CA GLU A 93 15.62 30.41 -14.35
C GLU A 93 15.55 28.87 -14.38
N TYR A 94 14.71 28.30 -15.24
CA TYR A 94 14.55 26.86 -15.38
C TYR A 94 14.19 26.48 -16.82
N ASP A 95 14.55 25.26 -17.22
CA ASP A 95 14.09 24.69 -18.48
C ASP A 95 13.99 23.16 -18.40
N PHE A 96 12.77 22.64 -18.44
CA PHE A 96 12.56 21.20 -18.49
C PHE A 96 13.12 20.56 -19.76
N ASP A 97 13.04 21.21 -20.93
CA ASP A 97 13.33 20.55 -22.21
C ASP A 97 14.82 20.25 -22.37
N HIS A 98 15.68 21.04 -21.70
CA HIS A 98 17.12 20.82 -21.61
C HIS A 98 17.57 20.19 -20.28
N SER A 99 16.65 19.86 -19.38
CA SER A 99 16.97 19.18 -18.13
C SER A 99 17.27 17.69 -18.32
N ALA A 100 17.94 17.09 -17.34
CA ALA A 100 18.15 15.65 -17.31
C ALA A 100 16.82 14.87 -17.25
N VAL A 101 16.86 13.59 -17.62
CA VAL A 101 15.70 12.72 -17.60
C VAL A 101 15.85 11.59 -16.59
N MET A 102 14.73 11.14 -16.04
CA MET A 102 14.62 10.02 -15.12
C MET A 102 13.60 9.00 -15.64
N GLN A 103 13.82 7.71 -15.37
CA GLN A 103 12.87 6.66 -15.75
C GLN A 103 11.72 6.59 -14.75
N ILE A 104 10.50 6.68 -15.28
CA ILE A 104 9.25 6.53 -14.55
C ILE A 104 8.52 5.28 -15.09
N PRO A 105 8.06 4.34 -14.24
CA PRO A 105 8.15 4.38 -12.78
C PRO A 105 9.55 4.10 -12.25
N GLY A 106 9.86 4.69 -11.09
CA GLY A 106 11.09 4.42 -10.36
C GLY A 106 11.29 5.38 -9.18
N ASP A 107 12.10 4.99 -8.22
CA ASP A 107 12.61 5.91 -7.21
C ASP A 107 13.73 6.77 -7.81
N TRP A 108 13.89 8.00 -7.32
CA TRP A 108 14.99 8.86 -7.76
C TRP A 108 16.34 8.46 -7.16
N ASN A 109 16.34 7.79 -6.00
CA ASN A 109 17.53 7.56 -5.18
C ASN A 109 18.53 6.62 -5.85
N SER A 110 18.03 5.64 -6.60
CA SER A 110 18.82 4.65 -7.33
C SER A 110 19.27 5.11 -8.72
N GLN A 111 18.74 6.22 -9.23
CA GLN A 111 18.95 6.66 -10.61
C GLN A 111 20.03 7.74 -10.76
N ASP A 112 20.26 8.57 -9.74
CA ASP A 112 21.35 9.55 -9.70
C ASP A 112 22.06 9.50 -8.34
N ALA A 113 23.39 9.43 -8.35
CA ALA A 113 24.21 9.41 -7.13
C ALA A 113 23.98 10.64 -6.24
N LYS A 114 23.64 11.81 -6.83
CA LYS A 114 23.29 13.03 -6.08
C LYS A 114 21.99 12.87 -5.30
N LEU A 115 21.12 11.95 -5.72
CA LEU A 115 19.79 11.73 -5.17
C LEU A 115 19.72 10.57 -4.17
N LEU A 116 20.82 9.83 -3.95
CA LEU A 116 20.83 8.65 -3.08
C LEU A 116 20.22 8.94 -1.70
N TYR A 117 20.70 9.99 -1.03
CA TYR A 117 20.21 10.44 0.28
C TYR A 117 19.28 11.65 0.21
N TYR A 118 18.83 12.03 -0.99
CA TYR A 118 18.07 13.25 -1.16
C TYR A 118 16.69 13.13 -0.54
N GLU A 119 16.40 14.09 0.34
CA GLU A 119 15.08 14.35 0.90
C GLU A 119 14.72 15.80 0.56
N GLY A 120 13.59 15.98 -0.13
CA GLY A 120 13.15 17.29 -0.62
C GLY A 120 12.36 17.19 -1.92
N THR A 121 12.24 18.31 -2.61
CA THR A 121 11.42 18.43 -3.82
C THR A 121 12.19 18.09 -5.11
N VAL A 122 11.61 17.20 -5.92
CA VAL A 122 11.96 17.02 -7.33
C VAL A 122 10.74 17.29 -8.19
N TRP A 123 10.92 18.11 -9.22
CA TRP A 123 9.92 18.36 -10.24
C TRP A 123 10.08 17.40 -11.41
N PHE A 124 8.98 16.90 -11.93
CA PHE A 124 8.93 16.03 -13.10
C PHE A 124 8.01 16.61 -14.17
N LYS A 125 8.41 16.54 -15.44
CA LYS A 125 7.61 17.01 -16.58
C LYS A 125 7.55 15.96 -17.69
N LYS A 126 6.37 15.80 -18.28
CA LYS A 126 6.12 14.92 -19.42
C LYS A 126 5.14 15.52 -20.41
N ASP A 127 5.54 15.59 -21.67
CA ASP A 127 4.65 15.90 -22.79
C ASP A 127 3.93 14.63 -23.25
N PHE A 128 2.70 14.80 -23.74
CA PHE A 128 1.93 13.75 -24.35
C PHE A 128 0.91 14.29 -25.35
N LYS A 129 0.47 13.42 -26.26
CA LYS A 129 -0.55 13.74 -27.26
C LYS A 129 -1.85 13.01 -26.95
N LEU A 130 -2.90 13.78 -26.67
CA LEU A 130 -4.25 13.27 -26.46
C LEU A 130 -5.27 14.36 -26.80
N LYS A 131 -6.03 14.13 -27.88
CA LYS A 131 -7.17 14.97 -28.24
C LYS A 131 -8.44 14.39 -27.61
N PRO A 132 -9.21 15.17 -26.82
CA PRO A 132 -10.42 14.66 -26.19
C PRO A 132 -11.47 14.31 -27.25
N THR A 133 -12.15 13.17 -27.05
CA THR A 133 -13.27 12.73 -27.89
C THR A 133 -14.59 13.04 -27.19
N ALA A 134 -15.57 13.56 -27.92
CA ALA A 134 -16.90 13.84 -27.39
C ALA A 134 -17.55 12.57 -26.79
N GLY A 135 -18.18 12.71 -25.63
CA GLY A 135 -18.81 11.58 -24.91
C GLY A 135 -17.83 10.63 -24.19
N LYS A 136 -16.53 10.97 -24.12
CA LYS A 136 -15.52 10.26 -23.33
C LYS A 136 -15.09 11.09 -22.13
N ARG A 137 -14.63 10.40 -21.08
CA ARG A 137 -13.99 10.98 -19.90
C ARG A 137 -12.58 10.42 -19.75
N TYR A 138 -11.67 11.25 -19.26
CA TYR A 138 -10.25 10.97 -19.18
C TYR A 138 -9.73 11.16 -17.75
N PHE A 139 -9.01 10.18 -17.24
CA PHE A 139 -8.51 10.16 -15.87
C PHE A 139 -7.00 9.96 -15.88
N LEU A 140 -6.26 10.94 -15.35
CA LEU A 140 -4.83 10.80 -15.09
C LEU A 140 -4.64 9.97 -13.81
N TYR A 141 -3.89 8.88 -13.92
CA TYR A 141 -3.66 7.92 -12.86
C TYR A 141 -2.15 7.81 -12.57
N PHE A 142 -1.82 7.85 -11.28
CA PHE A 142 -0.50 7.51 -10.76
C PHE A 142 -0.65 6.33 -9.80
N GLY A 143 0.13 5.28 -9.98
CA GLY A 143 0.08 4.12 -9.07
C GLY A 143 0.57 4.41 -7.66
N ALA A 144 1.53 5.35 -7.51
CA ALA A 144 2.04 5.90 -6.26
C ALA A 144 3.04 7.03 -6.57
N ILE A 145 3.07 8.04 -5.69
CA ILE A 145 4.10 9.09 -5.68
C ILE A 145 4.53 9.25 -4.22
N ASN A 146 5.80 9.05 -3.90
CA ASN A 146 6.29 9.22 -2.53
C ASN A 146 6.99 10.57 -2.33
N TYR A 147 6.57 11.44 -1.41
CA TYR A 147 5.46 11.31 -0.43
C TYR A 147 4.30 12.28 -0.67
N GLU A 148 4.60 13.57 -0.78
CA GLU A 148 3.66 14.64 -1.12
C GLU A 148 3.79 14.98 -2.61
N ALA A 149 2.66 15.07 -3.30
CA ALA A 149 2.62 15.35 -4.73
C ALA A 149 1.68 16.52 -5.03
N HIS A 150 2.15 17.53 -5.76
CA HIS A 150 1.31 18.54 -6.40
C HIS A 150 1.31 18.31 -7.90
N ILE A 151 0.13 18.13 -8.49
CA ILE A 151 -0.02 17.68 -9.87
C ILE A 151 -0.67 18.79 -10.70
N TYR A 152 -0.08 19.10 -11.85
CA TYR A 152 -0.50 20.15 -12.75
C TYR A 152 -0.62 19.60 -14.18
N LEU A 153 -1.62 20.08 -14.92
CA LEU A 153 -1.80 19.79 -16.34
C LEU A 153 -1.90 21.11 -17.09
N ASN A 154 -1.08 21.30 -18.12
CA ASN A 154 -1.06 22.50 -18.94
C ASN A 154 -0.97 23.80 -18.09
N GLY A 155 -0.12 23.78 -17.05
CA GLY A 155 0.07 24.90 -16.12
C GLY A 155 -1.08 25.16 -15.15
N LYS A 156 -2.07 24.26 -15.07
CA LYS A 156 -3.22 24.37 -14.13
C LYS A 156 -3.14 23.26 -13.08
N LYS A 157 -3.29 23.63 -11.80
CA LYS A 157 -3.29 22.66 -10.70
C LYS A 157 -4.50 21.72 -10.81
N LEU A 158 -4.23 20.42 -10.78
CA LEU A 158 -5.25 19.37 -10.73
C LEU A 158 -5.60 18.99 -9.30
N GLY A 159 -4.61 18.93 -8.41
CA GLY A 159 -4.80 18.54 -7.02
C GLY A 159 -3.48 18.29 -6.29
N MET A 160 -3.59 17.83 -5.04
CA MET A 160 -2.46 17.34 -4.26
C MET A 160 -2.78 16.00 -3.60
N HIS A 161 -1.75 15.19 -3.34
CA HIS A 161 -1.87 13.90 -2.65
C HIS A 161 -0.75 13.76 -1.62
N LYS A 162 -1.06 13.05 -0.52
CA LYS A 162 -0.11 12.63 0.50
C LYS A 162 -0.33 11.15 0.77
N GLY A 163 0.75 10.40 0.87
CA GLY A 163 0.72 8.94 1.01
C GLY A 163 1.53 8.27 -0.10
N GLY A 164 2.69 7.72 0.25
CA GLY A 164 3.67 7.27 -0.72
C GLY A 164 3.39 5.97 -1.46
N PHE A 165 2.26 5.32 -1.18
CA PHE A 165 2.04 3.91 -1.53
C PHE A 165 0.65 3.62 -2.07
N THR A 166 -0.21 4.62 -2.15
CA THR A 166 -1.59 4.52 -2.63
C THR A 166 -1.75 5.29 -3.94
N PRO A 167 -2.68 4.86 -4.81
CA PRO A 167 -2.84 5.47 -6.11
C PRO A 167 -3.52 6.84 -6.03
N VAL A 168 -3.21 7.69 -7.02
CA VAL A 168 -3.81 9.00 -7.22
C VAL A 168 -4.56 9.02 -8.54
N GLN A 169 -5.79 9.53 -8.53
CA GLN A 169 -6.61 9.65 -9.73
C GLN A 169 -7.31 11.00 -9.82
N LEU A 170 -7.14 11.67 -10.97
CA LEU A 170 -7.66 13.00 -11.24
C LEU A 170 -8.37 13.02 -12.60
N GLU A 171 -9.60 13.51 -12.66
CA GLU A 171 -10.30 13.69 -13.92
C GLU A 171 -9.78 14.92 -14.68
N ILE A 172 -9.38 14.70 -15.93
CA ILE A 172 -8.75 15.69 -16.80
C ILE A 172 -9.56 16.02 -18.06
N THR A 173 -10.77 15.45 -18.20
CA THR A 173 -11.64 15.57 -19.38
C THR A 173 -11.72 17.02 -19.92
N ASP A 174 -12.13 17.96 -19.07
CA ASP A 174 -12.33 19.37 -19.45
C ASP A 174 -11.05 20.23 -19.36
N LYS A 175 -9.90 19.59 -19.13
CA LYS A 175 -8.60 20.24 -18.90
C LYS A 175 -7.58 19.92 -19.99
N LEU A 176 -7.91 18.99 -20.88
CA LEU A 176 -7.11 18.64 -22.06
C LEU A 176 -7.17 19.76 -23.10
N SER A 177 -6.03 19.98 -23.77
CA SER A 177 -5.92 20.93 -24.87
C SER A 177 -6.72 20.46 -26.10
N ALA A 178 -7.40 21.39 -26.76
CA ALA A 178 -8.10 21.13 -28.02
C ALA A 178 -7.15 20.81 -29.20
N SER A 179 -5.88 21.27 -29.14
CA SER A 179 -4.86 20.91 -30.14
C SER A 179 -4.43 19.45 -30.03
N GLY A 180 -4.58 18.85 -28.84
CA GLY A 180 -4.10 17.51 -28.51
C GLY A 180 -2.72 17.49 -27.87
N ASP A 181 -1.95 18.57 -27.95
CA ASP A 181 -0.65 18.67 -27.26
C ASP A 181 -0.87 19.08 -25.80
N ASN A 182 -0.36 18.28 -24.87
CA ASN A 182 -0.53 18.47 -23.45
C ASN A 182 0.79 18.19 -22.73
N PHE A 183 0.95 18.76 -21.54
CA PHE A 183 2.03 18.40 -20.63
C PHE A 183 1.52 18.29 -19.20
N VAL A 184 2.09 17.34 -18.45
CA VAL A 184 1.88 17.17 -17.02
C VAL A 184 3.17 17.57 -16.28
N VAL A 185 3.01 18.31 -15.19
CA VAL A 185 4.09 18.62 -14.24
C VAL A 185 3.71 18.11 -12.86
N VAL A 186 4.65 17.46 -12.18
CA VAL A 186 4.48 16.94 -10.83
C VAL A 186 5.60 17.46 -9.95
N LYS A 187 5.26 18.18 -8.88
CA LYS A 187 6.17 18.44 -7.75
C LYS A 187 6.04 17.25 -6.80
N ALA A 188 7.09 16.47 -6.62
CA ALA A 188 7.12 15.36 -5.66
C ALA A 188 8.12 15.67 -4.55
N ASP A 189 7.71 15.48 -3.29
CA ASP A 189 8.53 15.74 -2.12
C ASP A 189 8.46 14.55 -1.14
N ASN A 190 9.61 14.02 -0.70
CA ASN A 190 9.69 12.90 0.24
C ASN A 190 10.18 13.33 1.64
N THR A 191 10.14 14.61 1.97
CA THR A 191 10.56 15.13 3.28
C THR A 191 9.73 14.47 4.38
N ARG A 192 10.43 14.06 5.44
CA ARG A 192 9.83 13.38 6.58
C ARG A 192 9.24 14.38 7.56
N HIS A 193 8.00 14.13 7.98
CA HIS A 193 7.29 14.94 8.98
C HIS A 193 6.70 14.06 10.08
N ALA A 194 6.53 14.63 11.29
CA ALA A 194 6.11 13.87 12.47
C ALA A 194 4.66 13.41 12.40
N GLU A 195 3.82 14.22 11.75
CA GLU A 195 2.38 14.05 11.56
C GLU A 195 2.00 13.18 10.36
N GLU A 196 2.97 12.73 9.57
CA GLU A 196 2.73 11.93 8.37
C GLU A 196 2.70 10.43 8.65
N VAL A 197 2.22 9.66 7.67
CA VAL A 197 2.07 8.20 7.77
C VAL A 197 2.79 7.57 6.57
N PRO A 198 4.03 7.07 6.73
CA PRO A 198 4.81 6.94 7.98
C PRO A 198 5.39 8.27 8.52
N THR A 199 5.83 8.24 9.78
CA THR A 199 6.45 9.38 10.49
C THR A 199 7.96 9.50 10.20
N ILE A 200 8.69 10.33 10.97
CA ILE A 200 10.10 10.68 10.76
C ILE A 200 11.12 9.52 10.81
N ASN A 201 10.72 8.35 11.30
CA ASN A 201 11.61 7.24 11.55
C ASN A 201 11.00 5.92 11.09
N THR A 202 11.75 5.19 10.27
CA THR A 202 11.37 3.91 9.68
C THR A 202 12.61 3.03 9.52
N ASP A 203 12.44 1.73 9.31
CA ASP A 203 13.56 0.81 9.07
C ASP A 203 13.75 0.44 7.59
N TRP A 204 13.33 1.30 6.65
CA TRP A 204 13.54 1.14 5.22
C TRP A 204 14.04 2.44 4.59
N TRP A 205 14.49 2.39 3.33
CA TRP A 205 14.95 3.58 2.62
C TRP A 205 13.82 4.53 2.24
N ASN A 206 14.03 5.83 2.37
CA ASN A 206 13.05 6.86 1.97
C ASN A 206 13.08 7.10 0.45
N TYR A 207 12.62 6.10 -0.31
CA TYR A 207 12.58 6.14 -1.77
C TYR A 207 11.57 7.17 -2.29
N GLY A 208 12.03 8.32 -2.77
CA GLY A 208 11.17 9.39 -3.31
C GLY A 208 10.91 9.25 -4.81
N GLY A 209 9.87 9.93 -5.30
CA GLY A 209 9.56 10.07 -6.73
C GLY A 209 8.25 9.42 -7.18
N ILE A 210 8.06 9.34 -8.50
CA ILE A 210 6.90 8.69 -9.12
C ILE A 210 7.21 7.19 -9.26
N THR A 211 6.92 6.43 -8.21
CA THR A 211 7.45 5.08 -8.00
C THR A 211 6.64 3.97 -8.68
N ARG A 212 5.47 4.28 -9.25
CA ARG A 212 4.62 3.31 -9.97
C ARG A 212 4.00 3.92 -11.22
N ASP A 213 3.43 3.05 -12.05
CA ASP A 213 2.94 3.39 -13.39
C ASP A 213 2.09 4.65 -13.44
N VAL A 214 2.27 5.42 -14.51
CA VAL A 214 1.48 6.60 -14.85
C VAL A 214 0.78 6.35 -16.18
N TYR A 215 -0.52 6.60 -16.22
CA TYR A 215 -1.28 6.49 -17.46
C TYR A 215 -2.54 7.35 -17.43
N ILE A 216 -3.14 7.54 -18.61
CA ILE A 216 -4.46 8.14 -18.76
C ILE A 216 -5.46 7.04 -19.14
N ALA A 217 -6.49 6.85 -18.32
CA ALA A 217 -7.59 5.94 -18.62
C ALA A 217 -8.72 6.67 -19.35
N GLU A 218 -9.22 6.08 -20.44
CA GLU A 218 -10.39 6.56 -21.18
C GLU A 218 -11.63 5.73 -20.78
N THR A 219 -12.75 6.42 -20.53
CA THR A 219 -14.05 5.80 -20.22
C THR A 219 -15.17 6.47 -21.03
N PRO A 220 -16.34 5.82 -21.19
CA PRO A 220 -17.56 6.50 -21.64
C PRO A 220 -18.04 7.56 -20.63
N ALA A 221 -18.99 8.42 -21.04
CA ALA A 221 -19.58 9.42 -20.15
C ALA A 221 -20.21 8.82 -18.86
N THR A 222 -20.86 7.66 -18.99
CA THR A 222 -21.33 6.84 -17.84
C THR A 222 -20.61 5.49 -17.85
N PHE A 223 -19.90 5.18 -16.76
CA PHE A 223 -19.01 4.02 -16.67
C PHE A 223 -19.09 3.34 -15.30
N ILE A 224 -18.60 2.10 -15.20
CA ILE A 224 -18.44 1.34 -13.98
C ILE A 224 -17.21 1.88 -13.25
N VAL A 225 -17.44 2.68 -12.21
CA VAL A 225 -16.36 3.24 -11.38
C VAL A 225 -15.86 2.22 -10.37
N ASP A 226 -16.74 1.39 -9.79
CA ASP A 226 -16.35 0.43 -8.76
C ASP A 226 -17.21 -0.85 -8.79
N TYR A 227 -16.66 -1.94 -8.26
CA TYR A 227 -17.38 -3.20 -8.07
C TYR A 227 -16.71 -4.09 -7.01
N LYS A 228 -17.53 -4.85 -6.30
CA LYS A 228 -17.10 -5.98 -5.46
C LYS A 228 -17.82 -7.23 -5.95
N VAL A 229 -17.08 -8.29 -6.24
CA VAL A 229 -17.64 -9.62 -6.60
C VAL A 229 -16.87 -10.66 -5.81
N GLN A 230 -17.43 -11.11 -4.69
CA GLN A 230 -16.80 -12.08 -3.78
C GLN A 230 -17.86 -13.04 -3.22
N LEU A 231 -17.44 -14.09 -2.51
CA LEU A 231 -18.36 -14.88 -1.70
C LEU A 231 -18.86 -14.05 -0.52
N ALA A 232 -20.12 -14.26 -0.14
CA ALA A 232 -20.63 -13.73 1.12
C ALA A 232 -19.84 -14.32 2.30
N LYS A 233 -19.71 -13.54 3.38
CA LYS A 233 -19.01 -13.96 4.60
C LYS A 233 -19.53 -15.31 5.08
N ASN A 234 -18.63 -16.27 5.23
CA ASN A 234 -18.88 -17.64 5.70
C ASN A 234 -19.94 -18.42 4.89
N ASP A 235 -20.24 -18.01 3.66
CA ASP A 235 -21.21 -18.68 2.79
C ASP A 235 -20.57 -19.03 1.44
N PRO A 236 -20.07 -20.25 1.27
CA PRO A 236 -19.43 -20.67 0.03
C PRO A 236 -20.41 -20.89 -1.13
N ALA A 237 -21.72 -20.84 -0.88
CA ALA A 237 -22.74 -21.09 -1.89
C ALA A 237 -23.26 -19.81 -2.56
N ASN A 238 -22.98 -18.63 -2.00
CA ASN A 238 -23.52 -17.37 -2.49
C ASN A 238 -22.41 -16.34 -2.75
N LEU A 239 -22.39 -15.82 -3.97
CA LEU A 239 -21.70 -14.58 -4.30
C LEU A 239 -22.50 -13.40 -3.74
N ALA A 240 -21.81 -12.40 -3.22
CA ALA A 240 -22.38 -11.13 -2.80
C ALA A 240 -21.47 -9.99 -3.24
N GLY A 241 -22.07 -8.84 -3.53
CA GLY A 241 -21.33 -7.76 -4.10
C GLY A 241 -22.18 -6.59 -4.57
N TYR A 242 -21.51 -5.71 -5.30
CA TYR A 242 -22.14 -4.57 -5.93
C TYR A 242 -21.40 -4.16 -7.20
N VAL A 243 -22.09 -3.41 -8.05
CA VAL A 243 -21.53 -2.60 -9.13
C VAL A 243 -21.96 -1.17 -8.89
N GLN A 244 -21.04 -0.22 -9.07
CA GLN A 244 -21.28 1.21 -8.95
C GLN A 244 -20.95 1.88 -10.28
N LEU A 245 -21.92 2.63 -10.80
CA LEU A 245 -21.73 3.48 -11.97
C LEU A 245 -21.46 4.92 -11.55
N ASP A 246 -20.67 5.64 -12.36
CA ASP A 246 -20.51 7.08 -12.31
C ASP A 246 -20.87 7.69 -13.67
N GLY A 247 -21.51 8.87 -13.66
CA GLY A 247 -22.02 9.55 -14.86
C GLY A 247 -23.47 10.02 -14.73
N ALA A 248 -23.89 10.92 -15.63
CA ALA A 248 -25.22 11.55 -15.58
C ALA A 248 -26.37 10.54 -15.77
N GLU A 249 -26.15 9.48 -16.55
CA GLU A 249 -27.16 8.46 -16.85
C GLU A 249 -27.01 7.20 -16.00
N LYS A 250 -26.42 7.31 -14.80
CA LYS A 250 -26.14 6.16 -13.93
C LYS A 250 -27.40 5.48 -13.36
N ALA A 251 -28.50 6.21 -13.24
CA ALA A 251 -29.72 5.74 -12.57
C ALA A 251 -30.54 4.77 -13.45
N GLY A 252 -30.99 3.66 -12.86
CA GLY A 252 -31.86 2.70 -13.56
C GLY A 252 -31.21 1.97 -14.73
N GLN A 253 -29.89 2.11 -14.92
CA GLN A 253 -29.13 1.45 -15.97
C GLN A 253 -29.04 -0.06 -15.72
N THR A 254 -28.99 -0.79 -16.83
CA THR A 254 -28.79 -2.24 -16.82
C THR A 254 -27.30 -2.56 -16.85
N VAL A 255 -26.85 -3.38 -15.90
CA VAL A 255 -25.50 -3.96 -15.89
C VAL A 255 -25.61 -5.48 -15.97
N THR A 256 -24.88 -6.12 -16.88
CA THR A 256 -24.78 -7.57 -16.95
C THR A 256 -23.50 -8.04 -16.25
N LEU A 257 -23.65 -8.87 -15.22
CA LEU A 257 -22.57 -9.65 -14.60
C LEU A 257 -22.52 -11.03 -15.25
N ASN A 258 -21.37 -11.39 -15.82
CA ASN A 258 -21.15 -12.68 -16.46
C ASN A 258 -19.89 -13.36 -15.92
N ILE A 259 -20.05 -14.62 -15.50
CA ILE A 259 -18.99 -15.55 -15.11
C ILE A 259 -19.27 -16.86 -15.85
N ALA A 260 -18.84 -16.93 -17.11
CA ALA A 260 -19.23 -18.00 -18.05
C ALA A 260 -18.86 -19.40 -17.52
N GLU A 261 -17.64 -19.58 -17.00
CA GLU A 261 -17.18 -20.86 -16.43
C GLU A 261 -17.99 -21.30 -15.19
N ALA A 262 -18.65 -20.38 -14.50
CA ALA A 262 -19.54 -20.68 -13.37
C ALA A 262 -21.00 -20.89 -13.81
N GLY A 263 -21.30 -20.72 -15.11
CA GLY A 263 -22.67 -20.74 -15.64
C GLY A 263 -23.55 -19.60 -15.11
N LEU A 264 -22.94 -18.46 -14.74
CA LEU A 264 -23.64 -17.33 -14.13
C LEU A 264 -23.69 -16.16 -15.11
N LYS A 265 -24.91 -15.75 -15.47
CA LYS A 265 -25.18 -14.52 -16.22
C LYS A 265 -26.38 -13.84 -15.58
N GLN A 266 -26.16 -12.69 -14.96
CA GLN A 266 -27.17 -11.95 -14.23
C GLN A 266 -27.31 -10.53 -14.78
N THR A 267 -28.55 -10.13 -15.02
CA THR A 267 -28.92 -8.74 -15.29
C THR A 267 -29.22 -8.05 -13.97
N LEU A 268 -28.53 -6.94 -13.73
CA LEU A 268 -28.66 -6.08 -12.56
C LEU A 268 -29.21 -4.73 -13.01
N LYS A 269 -29.94 -4.04 -12.13
CA LYS A 269 -30.44 -2.69 -12.36
C LYS A 269 -29.92 -1.77 -11.26
N THR A 270 -29.36 -0.63 -11.65
CA THR A 270 -28.88 0.36 -10.68
C THR A 270 -30.03 1.14 -10.06
N ASP A 271 -29.85 1.55 -8.80
CA ASP A 271 -30.69 2.52 -8.11
C ASP A 271 -30.42 3.96 -8.61
N ALA A 272 -31.01 4.95 -7.94
CA ALA A 272 -30.85 6.37 -8.28
C ALA A 272 -29.40 6.86 -8.15
N ASP A 273 -28.61 6.26 -7.26
CA ASP A 273 -27.22 6.62 -7.02
C ASP A 273 -26.25 5.92 -7.96
N GLY A 274 -26.75 5.04 -8.84
CA GLY A 274 -25.96 4.26 -9.79
C GLY A 274 -25.45 2.95 -9.22
N ARG A 275 -25.98 2.48 -8.08
CA ARG A 275 -25.53 1.24 -7.43
C ARG A 275 -26.47 0.08 -7.71
N ALA A 276 -25.92 -1.07 -8.03
CA ALA A 276 -26.65 -2.33 -8.07
C ALA A 276 -26.00 -3.32 -7.10
N THR A 277 -26.72 -3.72 -6.05
CA THR A 277 -26.27 -4.75 -5.11
C THR A 277 -26.85 -6.11 -5.50
N PHE A 278 -26.15 -7.19 -5.18
CA PHE A 278 -26.62 -8.54 -5.48
C PHE A 278 -26.19 -9.57 -4.46
N ARG A 279 -26.99 -10.64 -4.37
CA ARG A 279 -26.63 -11.91 -3.74
C ARG A 279 -27.11 -13.03 -4.66
N LEU A 280 -26.18 -13.83 -5.17
CA LEU A 280 -26.44 -14.82 -6.22
C LEU A 280 -25.90 -16.19 -5.84
N ARG A 281 -26.69 -17.23 -6.04
CA ARG A 281 -26.26 -18.60 -5.77
C ARG A 281 -25.25 -19.07 -6.82
N ALA A 282 -24.12 -19.59 -6.37
CA ALA A 282 -23.01 -20.04 -7.22
C ALA A 282 -22.73 -21.53 -7.02
N LYS A 283 -23.61 -22.39 -7.57
CA LYS A 283 -23.64 -23.85 -7.30
C LYS A 283 -22.39 -24.64 -7.74
N LYS A 284 -21.47 -24.06 -8.51
CA LYS A 284 -20.37 -24.78 -9.19
C LYS A 284 -19.00 -24.07 -9.11
N LEU A 285 -18.76 -23.24 -8.10
CA LEU A 285 -17.46 -22.60 -7.95
C LEU A 285 -16.41 -23.57 -7.40
N LYS A 286 -15.27 -23.67 -8.10
CA LYS A 286 -14.04 -24.22 -7.54
C LYS A 286 -13.41 -23.11 -6.70
N LEU A 287 -13.28 -23.35 -5.40
CA LEU A 287 -12.73 -22.35 -4.48
C LEU A 287 -11.23 -22.19 -4.69
N TRP A 288 -10.78 -20.94 -4.62
CA TRP A 288 -9.38 -20.57 -4.68
C TRP A 288 -8.66 -21.06 -3.41
N SER A 289 -7.44 -21.56 -3.57
CA SER A 289 -6.52 -21.91 -2.48
C SER A 289 -5.07 -21.86 -3.00
N PRO A 290 -4.04 -21.84 -2.14
CA PRO A 290 -2.65 -21.87 -2.57
C PRO A 290 -2.28 -23.03 -3.50
N LEU A 291 -2.90 -24.21 -3.32
CA LEU A 291 -2.67 -25.41 -4.13
C LEU A 291 -3.49 -25.44 -5.43
N SER A 292 -4.59 -24.70 -5.46
CA SER A 292 -5.48 -24.59 -6.61
C SER A 292 -5.97 -23.14 -6.73
N PRO A 293 -5.12 -22.22 -7.23
CA PRO A 293 -5.43 -20.79 -7.31
C PRO A 293 -6.41 -20.48 -8.45
N LYS A 294 -7.63 -21.02 -8.38
CA LYS A 294 -8.63 -20.85 -9.43
C LYS A 294 -9.09 -19.38 -9.49
N LEU A 295 -8.85 -18.78 -10.65
CA LEU A 295 -9.43 -17.49 -11.05
C LEU A 295 -10.50 -17.71 -12.12
N TYR A 296 -11.54 -16.89 -12.05
CA TYR A 296 -12.62 -16.82 -13.03
C TYR A 296 -12.55 -15.50 -13.79
N ALA A 297 -12.79 -15.54 -15.09
CA ALA A 297 -13.07 -14.34 -15.86
C ALA A 297 -14.43 -13.77 -15.45
N VAL A 298 -14.43 -12.59 -14.85
CA VAL A 298 -15.62 -11.84 -14.46
C VAL A 298 -15.77 -10.67 -15.41
N THR A 299 -16.88 -10.64 -16.14
CA THR A 299 -17.20 -9.59 -17.10
C THR A 299 -18.39 -8.77 -16.60
N LEU A 300 -18.23 -7.45 -16.56
CA LEU A 300 -19.29 -6.49 -16.28
C LEU A 300 -19.52 -5.61 -17.50
N THR A 301 -20.77 -5.47 -17.95
CA THR A 301 -21.12 -4.64 -19.13
C THR A 301 -22.34 -3.78 -18.80
N ASN A 302 -22.25 -2.46 -19.02
CA ASN A 302 -23.38 -1.53 -18.94
C ASN A 302 -23.88 -1.06 -20.32
N GLY A 303 -23.49 -1.77 -21.39
CA GLY A 303 -23.78 -1.43 -22.78
C GLY A 303 -22.73 -0.49 -23.40
N ALA A 304 -22.35 0.58 -22.70
CA ALA A 304 -21.37 1.55 -23.17
C ALA A 304 -19.91 1.10 -22.95
N GLU A 305 -19.68 0.28 -21.94
CA GLU A 305 -18.39 -0.33 -21.66
C GLU A 305 -18.49 -1.79 -21.23
N THR A 306 -17.36 -2.47 -21.28
CA THR A 306 -17.16 -3.81 -20.76
C THR A 306 -15.84 -3.84 -19.97
N VAL A 307 -15.91 -4.22 -18.70
CA VAL A 307 -14.77 -4.40 -17.81
C VAL A 307 -14.58 -5.90 -17.57
N GLN A 308 -13.34 -6.37 -17.73
CA GLN A 308 -12.96 -7.75 -17.43
C GLN A 308 -11.96 -7.79 -16.29
N ASP A 309 -12.18 -8.69 -15.33
CA ASP A 309 -11.26 -8.95 -14.23
C ASP A 309 -11.09 -10.47 -14.04
N LYS A 310 -9.98 -10.87 -13.42
CA LYS A 310 -9.73 -12.24 -12.98
C LYS A 310 -9.89 -12.30 -11.47
N ILE A 311 -10.90 -13.02 -11.01
CA ILE A 311 -11.30 -13.03 -9.59
C ILE A 311 -11.34 -14.46 -9.08
N GLY A 312 -10.70 -14.69 -7.92
CA GLY A 312 -10.82 -15.92 -7.16
C GLY A 312 -11.91 -15.83 -6.08
N PHE A 313 -12.40 -16.98 -5.63
CA PHE A 313 -13.46 -17.08 -4.63
C PHE A 313 -13.06 -18.04 -3.51
N ARG A 314 -13.06 -17.57 -2.27
CA ARG A 314 -12.71 -18.37 -1.09
C ARG A 314 -13.40 -17.83 0.17
N THR A 315 -13.60 -18.68 1.17
CA THR A 315 -13.98 -18.22 2.52
C THR A 315 -12.77 -18.26 3.44
N ILE A 316 -12.69 -17.31 4.37
CA ILE A 316 -11.66 -17.23 5.40
C ILE A 316 -12.31 -16.81 6.72
N GLN A 317 -11.98 -17.51 7.79
CA GLN A 317 -12.47 -17.22 9.14
C GLN A 317 -11.51 -17.76 10.20
N THR A 318 -11.67 -17.31 11.43
CA THR A 318 -11.01 -17.92 12.60
C THR A 318 -12.02 -18.78 13.37
N GLN A 319 -11.54 -19.84 14.01
CA GLN A 319 -12.32 -20.65 14.94
C GLN A 319 -11.43 -21.06 16.11
N GLY A 320 -11.61 -20.42 17.27
CA GLY A 320 -10.66 -20.55 18.37
C GLY A 320 -9.25 -20.16 17.93
N GLN A 321 -8.31 -21.08 18.04
CA GLN A 321 -6.91 -20.88 17.63
C GLN A 321 -6.61 -21.31 16.19
N ASP A 322 -7.61 -21.68 15.39
CA ASP A 322 -7.45 -22.09 13.99
C ASP A 322 -7.79 -20.97 13.01
N ILE A 323 -7.07 -20.98 11.88
CA ILE A 323 -7.38 -20.21 10.68
C ILE A 323 -7.97 -21.17 9.66
N LEU A 324 -9.21 -20.94 9.23
CA LEU A 324 -9.92 -21.82 8.31
C LEU A 324 -10.03 -21.18 6.92
N LEU A 325 -9.35 -21.75 5.94
CA LEU A 325 -9.52 -21.42 4.52
C LEU A 325 -10.44 -22.46 3.88
N ASN A 326 -11.58 -22.01 3.34
CA ASN A 326 -12.60 -22.90 2.76
C ASN A 326 -13.06 -24.00 3.74
N GLY A 327 -13.13 -23.67 5.03
CA GLY A 327 -13.52 -24.59 6.11
C GLY A 327 -12.41 -25.55 6.57
N LYS A 328 -11.21 -25.51 5.98
CA LYS A 328 -10.07 -26.35 6.38
C LYS A 328 -9.04 -25.54 7.15
N SER A 329 -8.53 -26.09 8.26
CA SER A 329 -7.45 -25.46 9.02
C SER A 329 -6.18 -25.40 8.19
N ILE A 330 -5.50 -24.25 8.20
CA ILE A 330 -4.24 -24.04 7.48
C ILE A 330 -3.15 -23.54 8.41
N PHE A 331 -1.90 -23.74 7.97
CA PHE A 331 -0.74 -23.05 8.52
C PHE A 331 -0.19 -22.07 7.48
N LEU A 332 0.00 -20.82 7.89
CA LEU A 332 0.56 -19.77 7.06
C LEU A 332 2.08 -19.91 7.03
N ARG A 333 2.57 -20.63 6.01
CA ARG A 333 3.99 -20.76 5.68
C ARG A 333 4.40 -19.48 4.94
N GLY A 334 4.78 -18.48 5.72
CA GLY A 334 4.91 -17.11 5.24
C GLY A 334 6.34 -16.62 5.08
N ILE A 335 6.50 -15.52 4.38
CA ILE A 335 7.72 -14.72 4.42
C ILE A 335 7.36 -13.25 4.23
N SER A 336 8.05 -12.35 4.92
CA SER A 336 7.85 -10.91 4.74
C SER A 336 8.64 -10.39 3.54
N ILE A 337 8.11 -9.37 2.85
CA ILE A 337 8.67 -8.81 1.61
C ILE A 337 8.51 -7.29 1.61
N HIS A 338 9.57 -6.56 1.28
CA HIS A 338 9.54 -5.14 0.93
C HIS A 338 9.37 -4.93 -0.58
N ASP A 339 8.79 -3.81 -0.99
CA ASP A 339 8.64 -3.41 -2.40
C ASP A 339 9.97 -2.86 -2.95
N GLU A 340 10.99 -3.71 -3.03
CA GLU A 340 12.36 -3.38 -3.43
C GLU A 340 12.92 -4.48 -4.34
N ASN A 341 13.61 -4.09 -5.41
CA ASN A 341 14.35 -5.03 -6.23
C ASN A 341 15.76 -5.21 -5.64
N PRO A 342 16.13 -6.44 -5.24
CA PRO A 342 17.44 -6.71 -4.65
C PRO A 342 18.57 -6.73 -5.70
N LEU A 343 18.30 -7.12 -6.94
CA LEU A 343 19.31 -7.30 -7.99
C LEU A 343 19.55 -6.02 -8.79
N ILE A 344 18.54 -5.16 -8.85
CA ILE A 344 18.62 -3.86 -9.52
C ILE A 344 18.25 -2.82 -8.46
N PRO A 345 19.14 -1.89 -8.10
CA PRO A 345 18.90 -0.97 -6.99
C PRO A 345 17.59 -0.22 -7.12
N GLY A 346 16.82 -0.14 -6.03
CA GLY A 346 15.63 0.70 -5.94
C GLY A 346 14.32 -0.06 -5.78
N ARG A 347 13.20 0.66 -5.93
CA ARG A 347 11.83 0.13 -5.91
C ARG A 347 11.63 -0.91 -7.00
N ALA A 348 10.72 -1.85 -6.78
CA ALA A 348 10.31 -2.76 -7.85
C ALA A 348 9.56 -1.97 -8.95
N ARG A 349 9.99 -2.11 -10.20
CA ARG A 349 9.55 -1.20 -11.29
C ARG A 349 8.42 -1.75 -12.16
N GLY A 350 8.11 -3.04 -12.04
CA GLY A 350 7.09 -3.68 -12.87
C GLY A 350 6.90 -5.16 -12.57
N GLU A 351 6.07 -5.82 -13.37
CA GLU A 351 5.64 -7.21 -13.14
C GLU A 351 6.82 -8.18 -12.99
N GLY A 352 7.89 -8.03 -13.77
CA GLY A 352 9.06 -8.92 -13.70
C GLY A 352 9.73 -8.93 -12.33
N ASP A 353 9.94 -7.75 -11.75
CA ASP A 353 10.54 -7.57 -10.41
C ASP A 353 9.63 -8.20 -9.33
N LEU A 354 8.32 -7.93 -9.41
CA LEU A 354 7.32 -8.44 -8.48
C LEU A 354 7.19 -9.98 -8.56
N ARG A 355 7.17 -10.53 -9.78
CA ARG A 355 7.08 -11.98 -10.03
C ARG A 355 8.33 -12.70 -9.57
N MET A 356 9.52 -12.08 -9.70
CA MET A 356 10.76 -12.62 -9.14
C MET A 356 10.67 -12.81 -7.63
N LEU A 357 10.25 -11.78 -6.89
CA LEU A 357 10.10 -11.84 -5.43
C LEU A 357 9.13 -12.96 -5.01
N LEU A 358 7.96 -13.05 -5.66
CA LEU A 358 6.98 -14.09 -5.37
C LEU A 358 7.47 -15.50 -5.78
N THR A 359 8.30 -15.60 -6.81
CA THR A 359 8.89 -16.88 -7.24
C THR A 359 9.88 -17.38 -6.20
N TRP A 360 10.72 -16.50 -5.63
CA TRP A 360 11.60 -16.87 -4.52
C TRP A 360 10.83 -17.27 -3.27
N ALA A 361 9.72 -16.61 -2.96
CA ALA A 361 8.83 -17.04 -1.89
C ALA A 361 8.24 -18.44 -2.14
N LYS A 362 7.81 -18.75 -3.38
CA LYS A 362 7.36 -20.11 -3.72
C LYS A 362 8.47 -21.13 -3.61
N GLU A 363 9.69 -20.80 -4.04
CA GLU A 363 10.84 -21.68 -3.93
C GLU A 363 11.18 -22.01 -2.46
N LEU A 364 11.01 -21.05 -1.56
CA LEU A 364 11.13 -21.25 -0.11
C LEU A 364 10.03 -22.18 0.47
N GLY A 365 9.01 -22.54 -0.30
CA GLY A 365 7.90 -23.39 0.13
C GLY A 365 6.73 -22.61 0.75
N CYS A 366 6.69 -21.29 0.55
CA CYS A 366 5.64 -20.44 1.12
C CYS A 366 4.29 -20.67 0.43
N ASN A 367 3.22 -20.56 1.22
CA ASN A 367 1.84 -20.39 0.76
C ASN A 367 1.27 -19.01 1.10
N TYR A 368 2.07 -18.15 1.74
CA TYR A 368 1.68 -16.87 2.30
C TYR A 368 2.83 -15.86 2.18
N VAL A 369 2.51 -14.58 2.01
CA VAL A 369 3.46 -13.48 2.05
C VAL A 369 2.90 -12.31 2.86
N ARG A 370 3.76 -11.66 3.64
CA ARG A 370 3.46 -10.38 4.29
C ARG A 370 4.10 -9.27 3.47
N LEU A 371 3.26 -8.43 2.87
CA LEU A 371 3.70 -7.30 2.06
C LEU A 371 3.86 -6.08 2.97
N ALA A 372 5.10 -5.85 3.39
CA ALA A 372 5.45 -4.89 4.44
C ALA A 372 6.05 -3.60 3.85
N HIS A 373 5.94 -2.44 4.50
CA HIS A 373 5.03 -2.09 5.62
C HIS A 373 3.95 -1.14 5.13
N TYR A 374 3.49 -1.36 3.90
CA TYR A 374 2.67 -0.41 3.16
C TYR A 374 1.97 -1.14 2.00
N PRO A 375 0.95 -0.55 1.38
CA PRO A 375 0.34 -1.12 0.19
C PRO A 375 1.40 -1.33 -0.90
N HIS A 376 1.62 -2.58 -1.30
CA HIS A 376 2.40 -2.90 -2.50
C HIS A 376 1.58 -2.62 -3.76
N ASN A 377 2.22 -2.64 -4.92
CA ASN A 377 1.58 -2.44 -6.23
C ASN A 377 0.37 -3.39 -6.42
N GLU A 378 -0.73 -2.93 -7.03
CA GLU A 378 -1.90 -3.76 -7.36
C GLU A 378 -1.51 -5.02 -8.16
N ILE A 379 -0.51 -4.91 -9.03
CA ILE A 379 0.06 -6.03 -9.80
C ILE A 379 0.58 -7.13 -8.86
N MET A 380 1.21 -6.78 -7.73
CA MET A 380 1.70 -7.75 -6.74
C MET A 380 0.55 -8.60 -6.17
N LEU A 381 -0.61 -7.98 -5.92
CA LEU A 381 -1.80 -8.69 -5.43
C LEU A 381 -2.40 -9.61 -6.51
N LYS A 382 -2.42 -9.16 -7.78
CA LYS A 382 -2.87 -9.98 -8.91
C LYS A 382 -1.95 -11.17 -9.16
N LEU A 383 -0.64 -10.98 -9.03
CA LEU A 383 0.34 -12.06 -9.12
C LEU A 383 0.21 -13.04 -7.95
N ALA A 384 -0.04 -12.57 -6.74
CA ALA A 384 -0.28 -13.46 -5.59
C ALA A 384 -1.55 -14.32 -5.77
N ASP A 385 -2.63 -13.73 -6.32
CA ASP A 385 -3.83 -14.45 -6.77
C ASP A 385 -3.49 -15.56 -7.76
N GLU A 386 -2.73 -15.23 -8.81
CA GLU A 386 -2.33 -16.15 -9.89
C GLU A 386 -1.42 -17.28 -9.38
N MET A 387 -0.44 -16.93 -8.54
CA MET A 387 0.61 -17.84 -8.08
C MET A 387 0.19 -18.69 -6.88
N GLY A 388 -0.99 -18.45 -6.30
CA GLY A 388 -1.45 -19.18 -5.11
C GLY A 388 -0.65 -18.85 -3.87
N LEU A 389 -0.51 -17.55 -3.58
CA LEU A 389 0.10 -17.04 -2.36
C LEU A 389 -0.93 -16.20 -1.61
N LEU A 390 -1.24 -16.58 -0.37
CA LEU A 390 -2.02 -15.77 0.54
C LEU A 390 -1.28 -14.47 0.87
N VAL A 391 -2.00 -13.41 1.18
CA VAL A 391 -1.41 -12.07 1.41
C VAL A 391 -1.91 -11.46 2.72
N TRP A 392 -0.95 -10.98 3.51
CA TRP A 392 -1.14 -9.90 4.48
C TRP A 392 -0.73 -8.59 3.84
N ALA A 393 -1.67 -7.67 3.73
CA ALA A 393 -1.45 -6.34 3.17
C ALA A 393 -1.60 -5.29 4.28
N GLU A 394 -0.70 -4.33 4.34
CA GLU A 394 -0.50 -3.45 5.51
C GLU A 394 -0.48 -1.97 5.13
N VAL A 395 -0.90 -1.10 6.04
CA VAL A 395 -0.67 0.36 5.95
C VAL A 395 0.53 0.79 6.82
N PRO A 396 1.24 1.89 6.47
CA PRO A 396 2.45 2.31 7.18
C PRO A 396 2.20 3.07 8.49
N VAL A 397 1.21 2.61 9.27
CA VAL A 397 1.01 3.05 10.67
C VAL A 397 2.04 2.35 11.54
N TYR A 398 3.24 2.93 11.56
CA TYR A 398 4.47 2.27 11.98
C TYR A 398 5.15 3.09 13.08
N TRP A 399 5.51 2.43 14.18
CA TRP A 399 6.19 3.05 15.34
C TRP A 399 5.44 4.27 15.91
N THR A 400 6.10 5.42 16.01
CA THR A 400 5.70 6.57 16.83
C THR A 400 4.85 7.57 16.07
N ILE A 401 3.72 7.11 15.51
CA ILE A 401 2.74 7.96 14.82
C ILE A 401 2.15 9.00 15.79
N ALA A 402 1.81 10.19 15.26
CA ALA A 402 1.15 11.25 16.02
C ALA A 402 -0.32 10.91 16.34
N TRP A 403 -0.56 10.03 17.32
CA TRP A 403 -1.85 9.42 17.65
C TRP A 403 -2.99 10.39 17.95
N GLU A 404 -2.67 11.58 18.48
CA GLU A 404 -3.66 12.60 18.86
C GLU A 404 -4.01 13.55 17.70
N ASN A 405 -3.23 13.53 16.62
CA ASN A 405 -3.43 14.44 15.50
C ASN A 405 -4.57 13.91 14.58
N PRO A 406 -5.68 14.67 14.44
CA PRO A 406 -6.81 14.25 13.61
C PRO A 406 -6.45 14.08 12.13
N THR A 407 -5.56 14.91 11.60
CA THR A 407 -5.11 14.85 10.20
C THR A 407 -4.29 13.59 9.95
N THR A 408 -3.44 13.19 10.90
CA THR A 408 -2.69 11.93 10.85
C THR A 408 -3.64 10.73 10.82
N TYR A 409 -4.72 10.76 11.62
CA TYR A 409 -5.75 9.72 11.56
C TYR A 409 -6.47 9.69 10.21
N GLN A 410 -6.85 10.85 9.66
CA GLN A 410 -7.51 10.92 8.35
C GLN A 410 -6.61 10.36 7.24
N ASN A 411 -5.32 10.67 7.27
CA ASN A 411 -4.34 10.10 6.34
C ASN A 411 -4.25 8.57 6.46
N ALA A 412 -4.08 8.03 7.68
CA ALA A 412 -4.05 6.59 7.90
C ALA A 412 -5.35 5.89 7.47
N GLU A 413 -6.51 6.49 7.77
CA GLU A 413 -7.82 5.97 7.37
C GLU A 413 -7.98 5.95 5.84
N GLN A 414 -7.53 7.00 5.16
CA GLN A 414 -7.57 7.09 3.71
C GLN A 414 -6.67 6.03 3.07
N GLN A 415 -5.41 5.89 3.53
CA GLN A 415 -4.50 4.86 3.03
C GLN A 415 -5.05 3.44 3.24
N LEU A 416 -5.71 3.17 4.38
CA LEU A 416 -6.38 1.91 4.65
C LEU A 416 -7.57 1.68 3.71
N SER A 417 -8.36 2.73 3.45
CA SER A 417 -9.50 2.67 2.54
C SER A 417 -9.06 2.38 1.11
N ASP A 418 -7.97 3.01 0.65
CA ASP A 418 -7.40 2.81 -0.68
C ASP A 418 -6.81 1.40 -0.83
N LEU A 419 -6.09 0.91 0.20
CA LEU A 419 -5.59 -0.46 0.24
C LEU A 419 -6.72 -1.50 0.10
N ILE A 420 -7.78 -1.35 0.90
CA ILE A 420 -8.94 -2.25 0.85
C ILE A 420 -9.63 -2.12 -0.51
N SER A 421 -9.77 -0.92 -1.04
CA SER A 421 -10.39 -0.69 -2.35
C SER A 421 -9.63 -1.41 -3.48
N MET A 422 -8.29 -1.33 -3.48
CA MET A 422 -7.44 -2.05 -4.44
C MET A 422 -7.59 -3.58 -4.34
N GLY A 423 -7.57 -4.11 -3.10
CA GLY A 423 -7.49 -5.56 -2.89
C GLY A 423 -8.82 -6.27 -2.63
N LYS A 424 -9.97 -5.58 -2.58
CA LYS A 424 -11.27 -6.18 -2.21
C LYS A 424 -11.70 -7.38 -3.08
N ASN A 425 -11.29 -7.41 -4.35
CA ASN A 425 -11.54 -8.52 -5.29
C ASN A 425 -10.37 -9.51 -5.43
N ARG A 426 -9.31 -9.39 -4.62
CA ARG A 426 -8.14 -10.26 -4.63
C ARG A 426 -8.30 -11.39 -3.62
N ALA A 427 -8.46 -12.62 -4.08
CA ALA A 427 -8.76 -13.77 -3.21
C ALA A 427 -7.61 -14.11 -2.25
N SER A 428 -6.38 -13.93 -2.71
CA SER A 428 -5.13 -14.08 -1.97
C SER A 428 -5.09 -13.22 -0.72
N VAL A 429 -5.57 -11.97 -0.78
CA VAL A 429 -5.55 -11.08 0.38
C VAL A 429 -6.46 -11.64 1.44
N MET A 430 -5.89 -12.04 2.57
CA MET A 430 -6.61 -12.64 3.69
C MET A 430 -6.60 -11.76 4.93
N VAL A 431 -5.57 -10.93 5.07
CA VAL A 431 -5.36 -10.10 6.24
C VAL A 431 -5.17 -8.64 5.82
N TRP A 432 -5.96 -7.76 6.42
CA TRP A 432 -5.71 -6.33 6.44
C TRP A 432 -4.98 -5.98 7.74
N SER A 433 -3.75 -5.51 7.63
CA SER A 433 -2.99 -5.04 8.78
C SER A 433 -3.08 -3.54 8.93
N ILE A 434 -3.41 -3.10 10.13
CA ILE A 434 -3.63 -1.69 10.45
C ILE A 434 -2.41 -1.01 11.08
N GLY A 435 -1.30 -1.73 11.29
CA GLY A 435 -0.04 -1.14 11.76
C GLY A 435 0.95 -2.13 12.36
N ASN A 436 2.11 -1.61 12.78
CA ASN A 436 3.25 -2.40 13.21
C ASN A 436 4.06 -1.73 14.34
N GLU A 437 4.31 -2.47 15.45
CA GLU A 437 5.18 -2.08 16.57
C GLU A 437 4.83 -0.68 17.10
N THR A 438 3.59 -0.52 17.53
CA THR A 438 3.04 0.78 17.90
C THR A 438 2.98 0.90 19.41
N PRO A 439 3.72 1.84 20.04
CA PRO A 439 3.82 1.93 21.49
C PRO A 439 2.47 2.01 22.19
N LEU A 440 2.35 1.35 23.34
CA LEU A 440 1.12 1.30 24.12
C LEU A 440 0.73 2.69 24.66
N GLY A 441 -0.57 2.97 24.66
CA GLY A 441 -1.15 4.20 25.19
C GLY A 441 -2.60 4.38 24.72
N ASP A 442 -3.40 5.12 25.49
CA ASP A 442 -4.84 5.30 25.23
C ASP A 442 -5.12 5.96 23.88
N ALA A 443 -4.33 6.97 23.51
CA ALA A 443 -4.43 7.63 22.20
C ALA A 443 -4.18 6.64 21.05
N ARG A 444 -3.13 5.82 21.17
CA ARG A 444 -2.82 4.76 20.19
C ARG A 444 -3.94 3.74 20.11
N LEU A 445 -4.47 3.26 21.24
CA LEU A 445 -5.55 2.27 21.24
C LEU A 445 -6.82 2.83 20.59
N LYS A 446 -7.19 4.08 20.89
CA LYS A 446 -8.32 4.78 20.27
C LYS A 446 -8.12 4.95 18.76
N PHE A 447 -6.93 5.32 18.32
CA PHE A 447 -6.59 5.47 16.91
C PHE A 447 -6.73 4.13 16.16
N MET A 448 -6.06 3.09 16.67
CA MET A 448 -5.97 1.78 16.01
C MET A 448 -7.30 1.02 16.02
N SER A 449 -8.06 1.06 17.13
CA SER A 449 -9.39 0.43 17.19
C SER A 449 -10.39 1.06 16.22
N ARG A 450 -10.29 2.37 15.96
CA ARG A 450 -11.06 3.06 14.92
C ARG A 450 -10.68 2.59 13.51
N LEU A 451 -9.39 2.39 13.23
CA LEU A 451 -8.94 1.80 11.96
C LEU A 451 -9.46 0.36 11.79
N ALA A 452 -9.41 -0.47 12.83
CA ALA A 452 -9.99 -1.82 12.80
C ALA A 452 -11.51 -1.79 12.50
N THR A 453 -12.23 -0.86 13.13
CA THR A 453 -13.67 -0.64 12.89
C THR A 453 -13.94 -0.21 11.46
N LYS A 454 -13.16 0.74 10.93
CA LYS A 454 -13.24 1.18 9.53
C LYS A 454 -12.99 0.02 8.57
N ALA A 455 -11.93 -0.76 8.79
CA ALA A 455 -11.59 -1.90 7.95
C ALA A 455 -12.75 -2.90 7.87
N ARG A 456 -13.37 -3.25 9.01
CA ARG A 456 -14.55 -4.14 9.04
C ARG A 456 -15.76 -3.57 8.33
N ALA A 457 -15.96 -2.25 8.38
CA ALA A 457 -17.05 -1.59 7.67
C ALA A 457 -16.86 -1.60 6.14
N LEU A 458 -15.62 -1.53 5.66
CA LEU A 458 -15.28 -1.59 4.23
C LEU A 458 -15.24 -3.04 3.71
N ASP A 459 -14.77 -3.97 4.53
CA ASP A 459 -14.68 -5.38 4.19
C ASP A 459 -14.90 -6.29 5.40
N ASP A 460 -16.01 -7.02 5.35
CA ASP A 460 -16.43 -7.96 6.38
C ASP A 460 -15.90 -9.39 6.16
N THR A 461 -15.22 -9.64 5.03
CA THR A 461 -14.83 -10.99 4.59
C THR A 461 -13.40 -11.41 4.95
N ARG A 462 -12.53 -10.47 5.31
CA ARG A 462 -11.10 -10.71 5.60
C ARG A 462 -10.80 -10.52 7.08
N LEU A 463 -9.66 -11.06 7.51
CA LEU A 463 -9.17 -10.92 8.88
C LEU A 463 -8.49 -9.56 9.08
N ILE A 464 -8.55 -9.02 10.28
CA ILE A 464 -7.85 -7.80 10.69
C ILE A 464 -6.71 -8.17 11.64
N ALA A 465 -5.53 -7.59 11.41
CA ALA A 465 -4.34 -7.83 12.24
C ALA A 465 -3.52 -6.54 12.44
N ALA A 466 -2.50 -6.65 13.28
CA ALA A 466 -1.41 -5.67 13.45
C ALA A 466 -0.23 -6.43 14.08
N ALA A 467 1.00 -5.95 13.92
CA ALA A 467 2.11 -6.46 14.73
C ALA A 467 2.04 -5.84 16.13
N LEU A 468 1.51 -6.59 17.09
CA LEU A 468 1.31 -6.17 18.48
C LEU A 468 2.63 -5.98 19.22
N GLU A 469 2.60 -5.12 20.23
CA GLU A 469 3.69 -4.99 21.20
C GLU A 469 3.71 -6.19 22.15
N LEU A 470 4.92 -6.51 22.64
CA LEU A 470 5.14 -7.54 23.65
C LEU A 470 5.97 -6.98 24.80
N HIS A 471 5.92 -7.65 25.94
CA HIS A 471 6.84 -7.37 27.03
C HIS A 471 7.39 -8.68 27.62
N ARG A 472 8.46 -8.56 28.42
CA ARG A 472 9.20 -9.72 28.93
C ARG A 472 9.46 -9.58 30.42
N THR A 473 9.42 -10.68 31.14
CA THR A 473 9.67 -10.75 32.58
C THR A 473 10.99 -11.49 32.88
N PRO A 474 11.59 -11.31 34.08
CA PRO A 474 12.88 -11.93 34.43
C PRO A 474 12.89 -13.45 34.45
N ASP A 475 11.73 -14.10 34.54
CA ASP A 475 11.54 -15.56 34.51
C ASP A 475 11.49 -16.15 33.09
N ASN A 476 11.88 -15.38 32.07
CA ASN A 476 11.88 -15.76 30.66
C ASN A 476 10.48 -15.99 30.06
N VAL A 477 9.45 -15.32 30.57
CA VAL A 477 8.13 -15.30 29.94
C VAL A 477 8.01 -14.08 29.02
N VAL A 478 7.53 -14.31 27.81
CA VAL A 478 7.15 -13.29 26.83
C VAL A 478 5.63 -13.14 26.88
N HIS A 479 5.16 -11.97 27.30
CA HIS A 479 3.74 -11.67 27.40
C HIS A 479 3.23 -10.94 26.16
N VAL A 480 2.10 -11.41 25.65
CA VAL A 480 1.35 -10.78 24.55
C VAL A 480 -0.05 -10.46 25.05
N ASP A 481 -0.18 -9.26 25.61
CA ASP A 481 -1.37 -8.75 26.27
C ASP A 481 -1.75 -7.31 25.85
N ASP A 482 -1.16 -6.81 24.76
CA ASP A 482 -1.51 -5.53 24.13
C ASP A 482 -3.03 -5.45 23.91
N PRO A 483 -3.75 -4.47 24.52
CA PRO A 483 -5.21 -4.38 24.48
C PRO A 483 -5.79 -4.22 23.06
N LEU A 484 -4.98 -3.80 22.07
CA LEU A 484 -5.42 -3.79 20.68
C LEU A 484 -5.82 -5.19 20.19
N GLY A 485 -5.23 -6.25 20.75
CA GLY A 485 -5.54 -7.64 20.43
C GLY A 485 -7.02 -7.99 20.55
N GLU A 486 -7.81 -7.30 21.38
CA GLU A 486 -9.27 -7.49 21.47
C GLU A 486 -9.99 -7.13 20.16
N TYR A 487 -9.48 -6.13 19.43
CA TYR A 487 -10.09 -5.62 18.19
C TYR A 487 -9.62 -6.38 16.95
N LEU A 488 -8.65 -7.29 17.06
CA LEU A 488 -8.06 -8.02 15.94
C LEU A 488 -8.60 -9.46 15.86
N ASP A 489 -8.44 -10.10 14.71
CA ASP A 489 -8.82 -11.51 14.52
C ASP A 489 -7.64 -12.47 14.79
N LEU A 490 -6.41 -11.95 14.79
CA LEU A 490 -5.17 -12.68 15.04
C LEU A 490 -4.42 -12.14 16.27
N ALA A 491 -3.78 -13.04 17.03
CA ALA A 491 -2.75 -12.67 18.00
C ALA A 491 -1.40 -12.65 17.27
N SER A 492 -1.12 -11.53 16.60
CA SER A 492 0.07 -11.39 15.76
C SER A 492 1.07 -10.40 16.33
N PHE A 493 2.36 -10.76 16.36
CA PHE A 493 3.42 -9.95 16.96
C PHE A 493 4.79 -10.26 16.36
N ASN A 494 5.71 -9.31 16.49
CA ASN A 494 7.10 -9.44 16.09
C ASN A 494 7.92 -9.99 17.26
N GLU A 495 8.86 -10.90 17.03
CA GLU A 495 9.79 -11.36 18.05
C GLU A 495 11.19 -11.59 17.47
N TYR A 496 12.23 -11.35 18.26
CA TYR A 496 13.61 -11.39 17.79
C TYR A 496 14.55 -12.01 18.82
N ALA A 497 14.07 -13.04 19.53
CA ALA A 497 14.87 -13.79 20.48
C ALA A 497 16.11 -14.35 19.77
N GLY A 498 17.28 -14.16 20.37
CA GLY A 498 18.57 -14.61 19.82
C GLY A 498 19.19 -13.62 18.84
N TRP A 499 18.49 -12.54 18.46
CA TRP A 499 19.08 -11.45 17.69
C TRP A 499 19.16 -10.17 18.51
N TYR A 500 18.02 -9.58 18.87
CA TYR A 500 17.97 -8.32 19.62
C TYR A 500 17.96 -8.51 21.14
N TRP A 501 17.59 -9.70 21.61
CA TRP A 501 17.48 -10.03 23.03
C TRP A 501 17.61 -11.54 23.24
N GLY A 502 17.58 -12.02 24.49
CA GLY A 502 17.53 -13.46 24.79
C GLY A 502 18.88 -14.19 24.72
N GLY A 503 19.96 -13.48 24.40
CA GLY A 503 21.32 -14.01 24.39
C GLY A 503 21.70 -14.68 23.07
N LYS A 504 22.36 -15.83 23.16
CA LYS A 504 22.84 -16.62 22.01
C LYS A 504 21.72 -17.51 21.46
N PRO A 505 21.81 -17.98 20.20
CA PRO A 505 20.79 -18.84 19.59
C PRO A 505 20.37 -20.06 20.44
N SER A 506 21.31 -20.75 21.09
CA SER A 506 21.02 -21.93 21.91
C SER A 506 20.23 -21.62 23.20
N GLU A 507 20.32 -20.39 23.70
CA GLU A 507 19.76 -19.99 24.98
C GLU A 507 18.27 -19.62 24.89
N ILE A 508 17.76 -19.31 23.69
CA ILE A 508 16.40 -18.77 23.53
C ILE A 508 15.31 -19.80 23.80
N THR A 509 15.64 -21.09 23.74
CA THR A 509 14.68 -22.19 23.97
C THR A 509 14.18 -22.27 25.42
N LYS A 510 14.77 -21.48 26.34
CA LYS A 510 14.28 -21.31 27.71
C LYS A 510 13.07 -20.37 27.82
N TYR A 511 12.83 -19.55 26.80
CA TYR A 511 11.71 -18.60 26.81
C TYR A 511 10.39 -19.31 26.51
N THR A 512 9.35 -18.88 27.21
CA THR A 512 7.97 -19.32 26.98
C THR A 512 7.08 -18.12 26.66
N PHE A 513 5.89 -18.38 26.12
CA PHE A 513 4.97 -17.34 25.70
C PHE A 513 3.66 -17.46 26.48
N ASP A 514 3.27 -16.36 27.12
CA ASP A 514 1.97 -16.18 27.72
C ASP A 514 1.14 -15.24 26.83
N ILE A 515 0.16 -15.82 26.14
CA ILE A 515 -0.65 -15.11 25.15
C ILE A 515 -2.07 -15.03 25.70
N LYS A 516 -2.51 -13.80 26.01
CA LYS A 516 -3.81 -13.52 26.64
C LYS A 516 -5.01 -13.99 25.80
N TYR A 517 -4.85 -14.00 24.49
CA TYR A 517 -5.96 -14.16 23.54
C TYR A 517 -6.14 -15.61 23.06
N ASN A 518 -7.37 -16.13 23.13
CA ASN A 518 -7.74 -17.41 22.50
C ASN A 518 -7.98 -17.23 20.98
N LYS A 519 -6.94 -16.81 20.26
CA LYS A 519 -6.94 -16.50 18.83
C LYS A 519 -5.78 -17.23 18.13
N PRO A 520 -5.80 -17.38 16.80
CA PRO A 520 -4.66 -17.95 16.09
C PRO A 520 -3.44 -17.04 16.24
N VAL A 521 -2.30 -17.65 16.52
CA VAL A 521 -1.03 -16.92 16.72
C VAL A 521 -0.24 -16.90 15.42
N VAL A 522 0.19 -15.71 15.00
CA VAL A 522 1.02 -15.52 13.80
C VAL A 522 2.22 -14.66 14.17
N ILE A 523 3.42 -15.21 14.06
CA ILE A 523 4.64 -14.43 14.29
C ILE A 523 4.93 -13.61 13.03
N SER A 524 4.66 -12.30 13.09
CA SER A 524 4.68 -11.42 11.93
C SER A 524 6.08 -11.01 11.48
N GLU A 525 7.06 -11.10 12.38
CA GLU A 525 8.49 -10.99 12.11
C GLU A 525 9.28 -11.86 13.09
N LEU A 526 10.34 -12.49 12.57
CA LEU A 526 11.40 -13.15 13.33
C LEU A 526 12.68 -13.27 12.50
N GLY A 527 13.81 -13.54 13.14
CA GLY A 527 15.07 -13.84 12.45
C GLY A 527 16.23 -13.00 12.94
N GLY A 528 17.29 -12.94 12.15
CA GLY A 528 18.53 -12.25 12.48
C GLY A 528 19.40 -12.06 11.23
N SER A 529 20.45 -11.25 11.37
CA SER A 529 21.23 -10.83 10.20
C SER A 529 22.37 -11.80 9.89
N ALA A 530 22.63 -12.01 8.60
CA ALA A 530 23.86 -12.59 8.08
C ALA A 530 24.32 -11.87 6.81
N LEU A 531 25.62 -11.71 6.63
CA LEU A 531 26.21 -11.31 5.37
C LEU A 531 26.46 -12.58 4.54
N ALA A 532 25.88 -12.66 3.35
CA ALA A 532 26.10 -13.79 2.44
C ALA A 532 27.60 -13.97 2.14
N GLY A 533 28.07 -15.22 2.23
CA GLY A 533 29.47 -15.60 2.05
C GLY A 533 30.39 -15.29 3.23
N TYR A 534 29.91 -14.67 4.30
CA TYR A 534 30.67 -14.53 5.54
C TYR A 534 30.38 -15.73 6.46
N HIS A 535 31.44 -16.46 6.80
CA HIS A 535 31.36 -17.70 7.57
C HIS A 535 32.05 -17.56 8.93
N GLY A 536 31.52 -18.25 9.93
CA GLY A 536 32.04 -18.30 11.29
C GLY A 536 31.46 -19.50 12.05
N ASP A 537 31.56 -19.48 13.39
CA ASP A 537 30.82 -20.44 14.20
C ASP A 537 29.36 -19.99 14.43
N ALA A 538 28.58 -20.82 15.13
CA ALA A 538 27.17 -20.57 15.45
C ALA A 538 26.94 -19.40 16.43
N GLU A 539 28.00 -18.85 17.03
CA GLU A 539 27.93 -17.71 17.95
C GLU A 539 28.48 -16.40 17.34
N THR A 540 29.18 -16.52 16.21
CA THR A 540 29.74 -15.40 15.44
C THR A 540 28.64 -14.66 14.69
N ARG A 541 28.11 -13.59 15.28
CA ARG A 541 27.10 -12.73 14.62
C ARG A 541 27.55 -12.31 13.22
N TRP A 542 26.56 -12.13 12.35
CA TRP A 542 26.71 -11.84 10.91
C TRP A 542 27.13 -13.03 10.05
N SER A 543 27.61 -14.14 10.63
CA SER A 543 27.88 -15.35 9.84
C SER A 543 26.59 -16.02 9.39
N GLU A 544 26.65 -16.75 8.28
CA GLU A 544 25.55 -17.61 7.87
C GLU A 544 25.25 -18.71 8.91
N GLU A 545 26.28 -19.22 9.61
CA GLU A 545 26.14 -20.23 10.66
C GLU A 545 25.39 -19.70 11.89
N TYR A 546 25.58 -18.43 12.27
CA TYR A 546 24.79 -17.81 13.33
C TYR A 546 23.32 -17.72 12.94
N GLN A 547 23.03 -17.25 11.72
CA GLN A 547 21.65 -17.14 11.24
C GLN A 547 20.99 -18.51 11.11
N GLU A 548 21.73 -19.52 10.64
CA GLU A 548 21.27 -20.92 10.60
C GLU A 548 20.92 -21.44 12.01
N ALA A 549 21.84 -21.33 12.96
CA ALA A 549 21.63 -21.75 14.34
C ALA A 549 20.48 -20.99 15.01
N LEU A 550 20.33 -19.69 14.71
CA LEU A 550 19.21 -18.87 15.15
C LEU A 550 17.88 -19.43 14.65
N TYR A 551 17.73 -19.68 13.34
CA TYR A 551 16.48 -20.20 12.77
C TYR A 551 16.13 -21.58 13.34
N ILE A 552 17.11 -22.48 13.52
CA ILE A 552 16.88 -23.79 14.14
C ILE A 552 16.27 -23.64 15.54
N ASN A 553 16.86 -22.77 16.38
CA ASN A 553 16.41 -22.59 17.75
C ASN A 553 15.11 -21.76 17.85
N GLN A 554 14.89 -20.79 16.97
CA GLN A 554 13.65 -20.01 16.92
C GLN A 554 12.48 -20.91 16.53
N ILE A 555 12.64 -21.76 15.51
CA ILE A 555 11.59 -22.72 15.13
C ILE A 555 11.26 -23.65 16.30
N LYS A 556 12.28 -24.17 17.00
CA LYS A 556 12.07 -25.01 18.20
C LYS A 556 11.32 -24.28 19.30
N MET A 557 11.72 -23.05 19.62
CA MET A 557 11.08 -22.21 20.64
C MET A 557 9.62 -21.89 20.26
N LEU A 558 9.38 -21.36 19.06
CA LEU A 558 8.06 -20.94 18.61
C LEU A 558 7.08 -22.11 18.44
N SER A 559 7.57 -23.30 18.09
CA SER A 559 6.73 -24.50 17.97
C SER A 559 6.10 -24.94 19.30
N THR A 560 6.55 -24.40 20.43
CA THR A 560 5.92 -24.63 21.74
C THR A 560 4.66 -23.78 21.96
N ILE A 561 4.45 -22.73 21.15
CA ILE A 561 3.31 -21.83 21.27
C ILE A 561 2.03 -22.57 20.89
N LYS A 562 1.14 -22.71 21.87
CA LYS A 562 -0.21 -23.24 21.63
C LYS A 562 -0.98 -22.27 20.72
N GLY A 563 -1.50 -22.78 19.62
CA GLY A 563 -2.25 -21.98 18.65
C GLY A 563 -1.39 -21.29 17.60
N LEU A 564 -0.09 -21.60 17.50
CA LEU A 564 0.73 -21.16 16.36
C LEU A 564 0.12 -21.64 15.04
N ARG A 565 -0.24 -20.68 14.18
CA ARG A 565 -0.82 -20.91 12.85
C ARG A 565 -0.10 -20.19 11.73
N GLY A 566 1.00 -19.50 12.01
CA GLY A 566 1.78 -18.87 10.95
C GLY A 566 3.07 -18.24 11.40
N LEU A 567 4.01 -18.14 10.46
CA LEU A 567 5.26 -17.38 10.57
C LEU A 567 5.43 -16.54 9.30
N THR A 568 5.89 -15.30 9.43
CA THR A 568 6.40 -14.49 8.30
C THR A 568 7.76 -13.90 8.65
N PRO A 569 8.84 -14.72 8.65
CA PRO A 569 10.16 -14.25 9.04
C PRO A 569 10.59 -12.96 8.31
N TRP A 570 11.33 -12.12 9.03
CA TRP A 570 11.93 -10.90 8.52
C TRP A 570 13.35 -11.24 8.10
N ILE A 571 13.64 -11.38 6.80
CA ILE A 571 12.79 -11.07 5.63
C ILE A 571 13.19 -11.98 4.45
N LEU A 572 12.42 -12.00 3.36
CA LEU A 572 12.78 -12.78 2.16
C LEU A 572 14.18 -12.42 1.64
N VAL A 573 14.45 -11.14 1.45
CA VAL A 573 15.69 -10.64 0.83
C VAL A 573 16.22 -9.41 1.54
N ASP A 574 17.54 -9.28 1.62
CA ASP A 574 18.21 -8.07 2.11
C ASP A 574 17.70 -6.83 1.35
N PHE A 575 17.47 -5.74 2.08
CA PHE A 575 16.88 -4.52 1.53
C PHE A 575 17.53 -3.28 2.14
N ARG A 576 17.38 -2.11 1.50
CA ARG A 576 17.97 -0.86 1.96
C ARG A 576 17.27 -0.28 3.18
N ALA A 577 18.07 0.18 4.14
CA ALA A 577 17.60 0.82 5.34
C ALA A 577 18.64 1.81 5.87
N THR A 578 18.26 3.06 6.07
CA THR A 578 19.14 4.16 6.53
C THR A 578 19.68 3.93 7.94
N ARG A 579 19.10 3.01 8.72
CA ARG A 579 19.51 2.67 10.09
C ARG A 579 20.59 1.58 10.18
N ARG A 580 21.15 1.14 9.04
CA ARG A 580 22.02 -0.06 8.97
C ARG A 580 23.44 0.33 8.54
N GLN A 581 24.21 0.83 9.51
CA GLN A 581 25.46 1.56 9.26
C GLN A 581 26.74 0.75 9.48
N HIS A 582 26.66 -0.53 9.89
CA HIS A 582 27.87 -1.31 10.10
C HIS A 582 28.67 -1.44 8.78
N PRO A 583 29.94 -0.97 8.72
CA PRO A 583 30.66 -0.77 7.46
C PRO A 583 31.18 -2.07 6.81
N VAL A 584 31.28 -3.14 7.59
CA VAL A 584 31.63 -4.48 7.07
C VAL A 584 30.37 -5.23 6.63
N TYR A 585 29.41 -5.41 7.53
CA TYR A 585 28.30 -6.32 7.30
C TYR A 585 27.08 -5.67 6.63
N GLN A 586 26.77 -4.41 6.93
CA GLN A 586 25.47 -3.82 6.55
C GLN A 586 25.59 -2.90 5.33
N ASN A 587 26.45 -1.88 5.36
CA ASN A 587 26.61 -0.92 4.26
C ASN A 587 25.27 -0.38 3.71
N GLY A 588 24.37 0.03 4.61
CA GLY A 588 23.04 0.55 4.25
C GLY A 588 21.98 -0.53 4.00
N PHE A 589 22.28 -1.82 4.20
CA PHE A 589 21.33 -2.92 4.06
C PHE A 589 20.94 -3.52 5.41
N ASN A 590 19.65 -3.78 5.57
CA ASN A 590 19.18 -4.72 6.57
C ASN A 590 19.49 -6.13 6.07
N ARG A 591 20.33 -6.84 6.82
CA ARG A 591 20.94 -8.13 6.43
C ARG A 591 20.19 -9.36 6.91
N LYS A 592 18.94 -9.19 7.34
CA LYS A 592 18.11 -10.31 7.82
C LYS A 592 17.49 -11.15 6.70
N GLY A 593 17.72 -10.79 5.43
CA GLY A 593 17.26 -11.56 4.30
C GLY A 593 17.72 -13.01 4.41
N LEU A 594 16.84 -13.95 4.04
CA LEU A 594 17.23 -15.33 3.74
C LEU A 594 17.93 -15.44 2.39
N ILE A 595 17.69 -14.45 1.53
CA ILE A 595 18.37 -14.22 0.26
C ILE A 595 19.15 -12.91 0.37
N SER A 596 20.37 -12.85 -0.17
CA SER A 596 21.16 -11.62 -0.23
C SER A 596 20.61 -10.64 -1.26
N ASN A 597 21.07 -9.38 -1.20
CA ASN A 597 20.89 -8.39 -2.26
C ASN A 597 21.68 -8.71 -3.55
N THR A 598 22.19 -9.94 -3.70
CA THR A 598 22.80 -10.47 -4.93
C THR A 598 22.11 -11.75 -5.39
N GLY A 599 21.02 -12.16 -4.73
CA GLY A 599 20.25 -13.36 -5.08
C GLY A 599 20.78 -14.66 -4.48
N GLN A 600 21.80 -14.61 -3.62
CA GLN A 600 22.36 -15.80 -2.97
C GLN A 600 21.46 -16.22 -1.79
N LYS A 601 21.01 -17.48 -1.79
CA LYS A 601 20.32 -18.10 -0.66
C LYS A 601 21.33 -18.41 0.45
N LYS A 602 21.08 -17.90 1.65
CA LYS A 602 21.90 -18.13 2.84
C LYS A 602 21.51 -19.45 3.49
N LYS A 603 22.36 -20.01 4.37
CA LYS A 603 22.08 -21.28 5.07
C LYS A 603 20.69 -21.37 5.73
N ALA A 604 20.27 -20.30 6.42
CA ALA A 604 18.98 -20.25 7.09
C ALA A 604 17.76 -20.38 6.15
N PHE A 605 17.92 -20.10 4.84
CA PHE A 605 16.89 -20.34 3.83
C PHE A 605 16.46 -21.81 3.85
N TYR A 606 17.43 -22.72 3.87
CA TYR A 606 17.17 -24.16 3.80
C TYR A 606 16.58 -24.73 5.10
N VAL A 607 16.93 -24.14 6.25
CA VAL A 607 16.30 -24.48 7.54
C VAL A 607 14.80 -24.19 7.50
N LEU A 608 14.42 -22.98 7.06
CA LEU A 608 13.02 -22.60 6.98
C LEU A 608 12.28 -23.37 5.88
N GLN A 609 12.92 -23.61 4.73
CA GLN A 609 12.35 -24.41 3.64
C GLN A 609 11.99 -25.82 4.10
N GLU A 610 12.86 -26.47 4.86
CA GLU A 610 12.58 -27.80 5.42
C GLU A 610 11.43 -27.77 6.42
N TYR A 611 11.41 -26.80 7.33
CA TYR A 611 10.29 -26.62 8.25
C TYR A 611 8.96 -26.41 7.50
N TYR A 612 8.96 -25.62 6.43
CA TYR A 612 7.77 -25.41 5.60
C TYR A 612 7.34 -26.65 4.82
N ARG A 613 8.27 -27.50 4.40
CA ARG A 613 7.94 -28.81 3.81
C ARG A 613 7.22 -29.70 4.83
N GLN A 614 7.66 -29.70 6.09
CA GLN A 614 7.01 -30.43 7.18
C GLN A 614 5.61 -29.87 7.50
N GLN A 615 5.46 -28.54 7.56
CA GLN A 615 4.15 -27.92 7.76
C GLN A 615 3.20 -28.18 6.58
N ALA A 616 3.70 -28.20 5.34
CA ALA A 616 2.90 -28.58 4.18
C ALA A 616 2.42 -30.03 4.30
N ALA A 617 3.30 -30.97 4.65
CA ALA A 617 2.90 -32.37 4.86
C ALA A 617 1.82 -32.52 5.95
N LYS A 618 1.84 -31.67 6.98
CA LYS A 618 0.87 -31.68 8.08
C LYS A 618 -0.48 -31.03 7.74
N TYR A 619 -0.49 -29.90 7.04
CA TYR A 619 -1.71 -29.09 6.86
C TYR A 619 -2.30 -29.14 5.44
N ASP A 620 -1.53 -29.56 4.44
CA ASP A 620 -1.98 -29.59 3.04
C ASP A 620 -2.48 -30.99 2.62
N THR A 621 -2.31 -32.01 3.48
CA THR A 621 -2.73 -33.40 3.23
C THR A 621 -4.21 -33.61 3.56
N GLY A 622 -5.06 -33.09 2.68
CA GLY A 622 -6.49 -33.35 2.68
C GLY A 622 -7.02 -33.50 1.25
N LYS A 623 -6.53 -34.54 0.55
CA LYS A 623 -7.20 -35.13 -0.61
C LYS A 623 -8.35 -36.02 -0.14
#